data_AF-A0A7S0WXS9-F1
#
_entry.id   AF-A0A7S0WXS9-F1
#
_cell.length_a   1.000
_cell.length_b   1.000
_cell.length_c   1.000
_cell.angle_alpha   90.00
_cell.angle_beta   90.00
_cell.angle_gamma   90.00
#
_symmetry.space_group_name_H-M   'P 1'
#
loop_
_entity.id
_entity.type
_entity.pdbx_description
1 polymer ?
#
loop_
_entity_poly.entity_id
_entity_poly.type
_entity_poly.pdbx_seq_one_letter_code
_entity_poly.pdbx_strand_id
1 'polypeptide(L)'
;AVPSGRHGHSALVAGHSMYVFGGYGGSSNNDLFRLNLGTWEWEELLPQGARPCPRWRHAAVLEEGMMYVYGGNTRDADSQNLSDMHCYDIERNEWREVTCEGAMPCPRHDHTLVSTDKGTLLFGGNEGGRKDPHGLNDMYQFDFRISKWLRVALVPPVPAPRAGHTAAAIPGGMCLFGGDSKEHSKLADTWCYSM
;
A
#
# COMPACT_ATOMS: atom_id res chain seq x y z
N ALA A 1 -17.21 -13.14 12.52
CA ALA A 1 -17.68 -12.79 11.16
C ALA A 1 -16.54 -13.06 10.19
N VAL A 2 -16.80 -13.40 8.92
CA VAL A 2 -15.75 -13.69 7.92
C VAL A 2 -15.80 -12.62 6.83
N PRO A 3 -14.65 -12.12 6.33
CA PRO A 3 -14.65 -11.13 5.26
C PRO A 3 -15.25 -11.69 3.96
N SER A 4 -16.01 -10.87 3.26
CA SER A 4 -16.55 -11.20 1.93
C SER A 4 -15.46 -11.38 0.87
N GLY A 5 -15.77 -12.12 -0.20
CA GLY A 5 -14.86 -12.26 -1.36
C GLY A 5 -14.51 -10.91 -1.98
N ARG A 6 -13.20 -10.61 -2.07
CA ARG A 6 -12.69 -9.29 -2.45
C ARG A 6 -11.29 -9.38 -3.05
N HIS A 7 -10.89 -8.35 -3.80
CA HIS A 7 -9.52 -8.20 -4.32
C HIS A 7 -8.97 -6.79 -4.03
N GLY A 8 -7.65 -6.63 -4.13
CA GLY A 8 -6.97 -5.35 -3.86
C GLY A 8 -7.10 -4.87 -2.40
N HIS A 9 -7.33 -5.80 -1.47
CA HIS A 9 -7.18 -5.54 -0.04
C HIS A 9 -5.70 -5.62 0.33
N SER A 10 -5.31 -5.06 1.48
CA SER A 10 -4.03 -5.36 2.11
C SER A 10 -4.18 -6.47 3.14
N ALA A 11 -3.15 -7.28 3.32
CA ALA A 11 -3.07 -8.32 4.34
C ALA A 11 -1.67 -8.28 4.98
N LEU A 12 -1.61 -8.07 6.29
CA LEU A 12 -0.35 -7.92 7.04
C LEU A 12 -0.36 -8.80 8.27
N VAL A 13 0.76 -9.45 8.58
CA VAL A 13 0.90 -10.32 9.76
C VAL A 13 1.60 -9.56 10.87
N ALA A 14 0.94 -9.38 12.01
CA ALA A 14 1.52 -8.82 13.22
C ALA A 14 1.33 -9.81 14.38
N GLY A 15 2.44 -10.27 14.95
CA GLY A 15 2.44 -11.31 15.97
C GLY A 15 1.76 -12.60 15.47
N HIS A 16 0.74 -13.06 16.20
CA HIS A 16 -0.02 -14.28 15.88
C HIS A 16 -1.31 -14.02 15.10
N SER A 17 -1.44 -12.85 14.46
CA SER A 17 -2.65 -12.48 13.73
C SER A 17 -2.33 -11.87 12.37
N MET A 18 -3.22 -12.12 11.40
CA MET A 18 -3.23 -11.42 10.12
C MET A 18 -4.35 -10.37 10.12
N TYR A 19 -4.04 -9.18 9.66
CA TYR A 19 -4.97 -8.05 9.56
C TYR A 19 -5.28 -7.79 8.09
N VAL A 20 -6.57 -7.75 7.73
CA VAL A 20 -7.05 -7.53 6.36
C VAL A 20 -7.87 -6.26 6.32
N PHE A 21 -7.48 -5.31 5.47
CA PHE A 21 -8.14 -4.01 5.35
C PHE A 21 -8.59 -3.71 3.92
N GLY A 22 -9.83 -3.23 3.81
CA GLY A 22 -10.41 -2.69 2.57
C GLY A 22 -10.55 -3.71 1.45
N GLY A 23 -10.35 -3.26 0.22
CA GLY A 23 -10.53 -4.05 -1.00
C GLY A 23 -11.90 -3.89 -1.65
N TYR A 24 -12.09 -4.56 -2.79
CA TYR A 24 -13.29 -4.44 -3.62
C TYR A 24 -13.97 -5.79 -3.84
N GLY A 25 -15.27 -5.86 -3.54
CA GLY A 25 -16.11 -7.05 -3.68
C GLY A 25 -17.49 -6.74 -4.27
N GLY A 26 -17.58 -5.70 -5.13
CA GLY A 26 -18.84 -5.12 -5.64
C GLY A 26 -18.94 -3.63 -5.29
N SER A 27 -18.50 -3.27 -4.09
CA SER A 27 -18.17 -1.92 -3.64
C SER A 27 -16.79 -1.91 -3.00
N SER A 28 -16.20 -0.72 -2.86
CA SER A 28 -14.99 -0.55 -2.03
C SER A 28 -15.36 -0.78 -0.56
N ASN A 29 -14.41 -1.30 0.23
CA ASN A 29 -14.60 -1.56 1.66
C ASN A 29 -13.59 -0.74 2.48
N ASN A 30 -13.91 -0.46 3.74
CA ASN A 30 -13.00 0.04 4.78
C ASN A 30 -13.17 -0.72 6.09
N ASP A 31 -13.69 -1.94 6.03
CA ASP A 31 -13.70 -2.87 7.15
C ASP A 31 -12.28 -3.35 7.48
N LEU A 32 -12.08 -3.75 8.73
CA LEU A 32 -10.84 -4.32 9.21
C LEU A 32 -11.14 -5.67 9.86
N PHE A 33 -10.51 -6.73 9.35
CA PHE A 33 -10.65 -8.07 9.88
C PHE A 33 -9.33 -8.55 10.46
N ARG A 34 -9.43 -9.35 11.51
CA ARG A 34 -8.33 -10.09 12.13
C ARG A 34 -8.56 -11.58 11.98
N LEU A 35 -7.56 -12.29 11.48
CA LEU A 35 -7.48 -13.74 11.51
C LEU A 35 -6.46 -14.15 12.58
N ASN A 36 -6.91 -14.89 13.59
CA ASN A 36 -5.98 -15.53 14.52
C ASN A 36 -5.28 -16.70 13.81
N LEU A 37 -3.95 -16.68 13.75
CA LEU A 37 -3.17 -17.70 13.01
C LEU A 37 -2.96 -19.00 13.79
N GLY A 38 -3.32 -19.04 15.07
CA GLY A 38 -3.36 -20.26 15.88
C GLY A 38 -4.70 -20.99 15.80
N THR A 39 -5.81 -20.26 15.89
CA THR A 39 -7.18 -20.84 15.88
C THR A 39 -7.84 -20.85 14.51
N TRP A 40 -7.32 -20.07 13.56
CA TRP A 40 -7.93 -19.84 12.24
C TRP A 40 -9.32 -19.20 12.28
N GLU A 41 -9.60 -18.46 13.35
CA GLU A 41 -10.87 -17.76 13.54
C GLU A 41 -10.79 -16.31 13.09
N TRP A 42 -11.84 -15.89 12.38
CA TRP A 42 -12.01 -14.51 11.92
C TRP A 42 -12.83 -13.68 12.90
N GLU A 43 -12.36 -12.46 13.11
CA GLU A 43 -13.03 -11.41 13.86
C GLU A 43 -13.08 -10.14 13.02
N GLU A 44 -14.24 -9.51 12.97
CA GLU A 44 -14.34 -8.14 12.47
C GLU A 44 -13.98 -7.20 13.61
N LEU A 45 -12.96 -6.38 13.39
CA LEU A 45 -12.57 -5.35 14.35
C LEU A 45 -13.43 -4.11 14.09
N LEU A 46 -13.81 -3.44 15.17
CA LEU A 46 -14.51 -2.15 15.13
C LEU A 46 -13.63 -1.05 15.74
N PRO A 47 -12.55 -0.63 15.06
CA PRO A 47 -11.68 0.41 15.59
C PRO A 47 -12.40 1.74 15.71
N GLN A 48 -11.99 2.52 16.71
CA GLN A 48 -12.37 3.92 16.87
C GLN A 48 -11.49 4.84 16.01
N GLY A 49 -11.77 6.14 16.02
CA GLY A 49 -10.93 7.16 15.40
C GLY A 49 -11.18 7.39 13.91
N ALA A 50 -10.19 8.00 13.24
CA ALA A 50 -10.28 8.48 11.87
C ALA A 50 -10.02 7.35 10.86
N ARG A 51 -11.01 6.46 10.74
CA ARG A 51 -10.97 5.33 9.80
C ARG A 51 -10.85 5.84 8.36
N PRO A 52 -9.97 5.25 7.52
CA PRO A 52 -9.88 5.62 6.12
C PRO A 52 -11.21 5.39 5.37
N CYS A 53 -11.45 6.18 4.33
CA CYS A 53 -12.59 5.94 3.42
C CYS A 53 -12.48 4.56 2.72
N PRO A 54 -13.61 3.99 2.24
CA PRO A 54 -13.61 2.75 1.47
C PRO A 54 -12.65 2.81 0.28
N ARG A 55 -11.70 1.87 0.24
CA ARG A 55 -10.61 1.88 -0.74
C ARG A 55 -10.14 0.49 -1.13
N TRP A 56 -9.46 0.41 -2.25
CA TRP A 56 -8.86 -0.80 -2.79
C TRP A 56 -7.60 -0.43 -3.57
N ARG A 57 -6.72 -1.41 -3.79
CA ARG A 57 -5.42 -1.24 -4.47
C ARG A 57 -4.52 -0.19 -3.82
N HIS A 58 -4.74 0.05 -2.52
CA HIS A 58 -3.81 0.76 -1.64
C HIS A 58 -2.63 -0.16 -1.30
N ALA A 59 -1.54 0.43 -0.80
CA ALA A 59 -0.45 -0.31 -0.20
C ALA A 59 -0.50 -0.16 1.33
N ALA A 60 0.06 -1.13 2.04
CA ALA A 60 0.14 -1.09 3.48
C ALA A 60 1.41 -1.79 4.00
N VAL A 61 1.93 -1.31 5.12
CA VAL A 61 3.09 -1.88 5.82
C VAL A 61 2.89 -1.87 7.33
N LEU A 62 3.69 -2.66 8.05
CA LEU A 62 3.77 -2.63 9.51
C LEU A 62 5.03 -1.90 9.94
N GLU A 63 4.88 -0.95 10.84
CA GLU A 63 5.99 -0.25 11.48
C GLU A 63 5.65 -0.05 12.96
N GLU A 64 6.56 -0.43 13.86
CA GLU A 64 6.42 -0.22 15.33
C GLU A 64 5.05 -0.62 15.91
N GLY A 65 4.50 -1.76 15.47
CA GLY A 65 3.21 -2.26 15.96
C GLY A 65 1.97 -1.54 15.39
N MET A 66 2.17 -0.62 14.44
CA MET A 66 1.11 0.07 13.72
C MET A 66 1.05 -0.40 12.27
N MET A 67 -0.17 -0.52 11.74
CA MET A 67 -0.41 -0.75 10.32
C MET A 67 -0.61 0.58 9.61
N TYR A 68 0.25 0.90 8.66
CA TYR A 68 0.15 2.09 7.82
C TYR A 68 -0.48 1.74 6.48
N VAL A 69 -1.41 2.55 6.02
CA VAL A 69 -2.12 2.41 4.74
C VAL A 69 -1.93 3.69 3.94
N TYR A 70 -1.45 3.56 2.69
CA TYR A 70 -1.21 4.68 1.80
C TYR A 70 -1.94 4.54 0.47
N GLY A 71 -2.57 5.64 0.06
CA GLY A 71 -3.19 5.80 -1.26
C GLY A 71 -4.29 4.78 -1.56
N GLY A 72 -4.32 4.32 -2.81
CA GLY A 72 -5.37 3.47 -3.35
C GLY A 72 -6.38 4.25 -4.18
N ASN A 73 -7.55 3.66 -4.40
CA ASN A 73 -8.61 4.25 -5.19
C ASN A 73 -9.97 4.06 -4.50
N THR A 74 -10.85 5.04 -4.59
CA THR A 74 -12.27 4.88 -4.24
C THR A 74 -13.00 4.48 -5.52
N ARG A 75 -13.63 3.30 -5.61
CA ARG A 75 -14.43 2.91 -6.79
C ARG A 75 -15.90 3.30 -6.61
N ASP A 76 -16.11 4.60 -6.50
CA ASP A 76 -17.43 5.21 -6.41
C ASP A 76 -17.75 5.97 -7.72
N ALA A 77 -18.89 6.67 -7.79
CA ALA A 77 -19.35 7.36 -9.01
C ALA A 77 -18.27 8.29 -9.62
N ASP A 78 -17.44 8.89 -8.77
CA ASP A 78 -16.36 9.79 -9.13
C ASP A 78 -14.97 9.18 -8.92
N SER A 79 -14.79 7.88 -9.14
CA SER A 79 -13.60 7.11 -8.75
C SER A 79 -12.29 7.90 -8.66
N GLN A 80 -11.74 8.07 -7.44
CA GLN A 80 -10.60 8.95 -7.18
C GLN A 80 -9.39 8.16 -6.70
N ASN A 81 -8.22 8.53 -7.20
CA ASN A 81 -6.96 8.08 -6.64
C ASN A 81 -6.68 8.87 -5.35
N LEU A 82 -6.09 8.19 -4.38
CA LEU A 82 -5.81 8.71 -3.05
C LEU A 82 -4.30 8.88 -2.84
N SER A 83 -3.92 9.82 -1.98
CA SER A 83 -2.53 10.08 -1.54
C SER A 83 -2.42 10.29 -0.02
N ASP A 84 -3.48 9.96 0.71
CA ASP A 84 -3.55 10.05 2.16
C ASP A 84 -2.80 8.88 2.83
N MET A 85 -2.35 9.12 4.06
CA MET A 85 -1.73 8.12 4.93
C MET A 85 -2.58 7.97 6.19
N HIS A 86 -2.90 6.75 6.54
CA HIS A 86 -3.53 6.42 7.82
C HIS A 86 -2.71 5.39 8.56
N CYS A 87 -2.74 5.45 9.89
CA CYS A 87 -2.18 4.41 10.74
C CYS A 87 -3.26 3.80 11.64
N TYR A 88 -3.21 2.48 11.79
CA TYR A 88 -4.00 1.71 12.73
C TYR A 88 -3.09 1.23 13.85
N ASP A 89 -3.36 1.70 15.07
CA ASP A 89 -2.72 1.22 16.28
C ASP A 89 -3.37 -0.10 16.70
N ILE A 90 -2.60 -1.18 16.60
CA ILE A 90 -3.07 -2.54 16.86
C ILE A 90 -3.41 -2.75 18.34
N GLU A 91 -2.64 -2.15 19.25
CA GLU A 91 -2.84 -2.30 20.69
C GLU A 91 -4.06 -1.51 21.17
N ARG A 92 -4.24 -0.30 20.64
CA ARG A 92 -5.35 0.59 21.01
C ARG A 92 -6.63 0.32 20.22
N ASN A 93 -6.55 -0.46 19.14
CA ASN A 93 -7.64 -0.66 18.20
C ASN A 93 -8.22 0.68 17.71
N GLU A 94 -7.36 1.55 17.19
CA GLU A 94 -7.70 2.94 16.84
C GLU A 94 -7.05 3.34 15.51
N TRP A 95 -7.82 4.01 14.64
CA TRP A 95 -7.30 4.63 13.42
C TRP A 95 -6.98 6.11 13.64
N ARG A 96 -5.92 6.57 12.99
CA ARG A 96 -5.56 7.99 12.89
C ARG A 96 -5.14 8.33 11.47
N GLU A 97 -5.45 9.55 11.06
CA GLU A 97 -4.87 10.13 9.84
C GLU A 97 -3.47 10.66 10.17
N VAL A 98 -2.52 10.42 9.27
CA VAL A 98 -1.13 10.85 9.43
C VAL A 98 -0.87 12.02 8.50
N THR A 99 -0.71 13.20 9.08
CA THR A 99 -0.26 14.38 8.34
C THR A 99 1.17 14.15 7.86
N CYS A 100 1.33 14.05 6.55
CA CYS A 100 2.62 13.84 5.91
C CYS A 100 3.14 15.14 5.31
N GLU A 101 4.46 15.34 5.36
CA GLU A 101 5.14 16.48 4.73
C GLU A 101 6.20 16.04 3.72
N GLY A 102 6.79 16.99 3.00
CA GLY A 102 7.93 16.76 2.12
C GLY A 102 7.53 16.51 0.66
N ALA A 103 8.29 15.66 -0.02
CA ALA A 103 8.08 15.35 -1.44
C ALA A 103 6.97 14.30 -1.59
N MET A 104 5.72 14.74 -1.40
CA MET A 104 4.54 13.88 -1.44
C MET A 104 4.40 13.16 -2.80
N PRO A 105 4.24 11.83 -2.82
CA PRO A 105 3.83 11.13 -4.03
C PRO A 105 2.45 11.61 -4.49
N CYS A 106 2.24 11.67 -5.80
CA CYS A 106 0.91 11.98 -6.35
C CYS A 106 -0.12 10.88 -5.98
N PRO A 107 -1.43 11.21 -6.01
CA PRO A 107 -2.49 10.22 -5.79
C PRO A 107 -2.37 9.03 -6.73
N ARG A 108 -2.34 7.82 -6.17
CA ARG A 108 -2.03 6.60 -6.92
C ARG A 108 -2.61 5.34 -6.33
N HIS A 109 -2.80 4.33 -7.17
CA HIS A 109 -3.14 2.96 -6.78
C HIS A 109 -2.18 1.95 -7.43
N ASP A 110 -2.29 0.67 -7.05
CA ASP A 110 -1.48 -0.44 -7.61
C ASP A 110 0.04 -0.20 -7.52
N HIS A 111 0.47 0.63 -6.57
CA HIS A 111 1.87 0.82 -6.18
C HIS A 111 2.27 -0.20 -5.12
N THR A 112 3.57 -0.32 -4.86
CA THR A 112 4.07 -1.13 -3.74
C THR A 112 4.64 -0.23 -2.65
N LEU A 113 4.52 -0.70 -1.40
CA LEU A 113 5.11 -0.10 -0.21
C LEU A 113 5.80 -1.22 0.57
N VAL A 114 7.08 -1.03 0.91
CA VAL A 114 7.92 -2.07 1.50
C VAL A 114 8.79 -1.46 2.59
N SER A 115 8.67 -1.98 3.81
CA SER A 115 9.55 -1.61 4.93
C SER A 115 10.87 -2.37 4.87
N THR A 116 11.97 -1.64 5.03
CA THR A 116 13.35 -2.16 5.02
C THR A 116 14.07 -1.73 6.30
N ASP A 117 15.28 -2.25 6.54
CA ASP A 117 16.14 -1.82 7.65
C ASP A 117 16.62 -0.36 7.54
N LYS A 118 16.45 0.26 6.36
CA LYS A 118 16.81 1.65 6.08
C LYS A 118 15.61 2.58 5.97
N GLY A 119 14.39 2.06 6.10
CA GLY A 119 13.15 2.82 6.00
C GLY A 119 12.18 2.22 4.97
N THR A 120 11.02 2.85 4.82
CA THR A 120 9.96 2.33 3.95
C THR A 120 10.03 2.94 2.56
N LEU A 121 10.04 2.09 1.54
CA LEU A 121 10.10 2.48 0.14
C LEU A 121 8.75 2.34 -0.55
N LEU A 122 8.40 3.32 -1.37
CA LEU A 122 7.29 3.29 -2.31
C LEU A 122 7.84 3.27 -3.74
N PHE A 123 7.34 2.38 -4.58
CA PHE A 123 7.68 2.37 -6.01
C PHE A 123 6.44 2.31 -6.91
N GLY A 124 6.48 3.13 -7.96
CA GLY A 124 5.57 3.06 -9.10
C GLY A 124 4.10 3.26 -8.74
N GLY A 125 3.24 2.48 -9.41
CA GLY A 125 1.78 2.60 -9.33
C GLY A 125 1.20 3.29 -10.55
N ASN A 126 -0.05 3.74 -10.41
CA ASN A 126 -0.80 4.39 -11.47
C ASN A 126 -1.46 5.66 -10.94
N GLU A 127 -1.17 6.80 -11.57
CA GLU A 127 -1.84 8.09 -11.30
C GLU A 127 -3.11 8.27 -12.13
N GLY A 128 -3.20 7.60 -13.27
CA GLY A 128 -4.33 7.68 -14.18
C GLY A 128 -5.54 6.87 -13.71
N GLY A 129 -6.70 7.18 -14.31
CA GLY A 129 -7.90 6.35 -14.15
C GLY A 129 -7.85 5.09 -15.03
N ARG A 130 -8.81 4.18 -14.85
CA ARG A 130 -8.89 2.91 -15.62
C ARG A 130 -8.83 3.06 -17.15
N LYS A 131 -9.26 4.21 -17.70
CA LYS A 131 -9.33 4.46 -19.14
C LYS A 131 -8.03 5.01 -19.75
N ASP A 132 -7.13 5.55 -18.94
CA ASP A 132 -5.81 6.04 -19.37
C ASP A 132 -4.79 5.75 -18.27
N PRO A 133 -4.30 4.50 -18.20
CA PRO A 133 -3.40 4.08 -17.13
C PRO A 133 -2.03 4.75 -17.29
N HIS A 134 -1.72 5.73 -16.47
CA HIS A 134 -0.40 6.36 -16.40
C HIS A 134 0.45 5.67 -15.33
N GLY A 135 1.14 4.60 -15.75
CA GLY A 135 2.10 3.91 -14.91
C GLY A 135 3.24 4.85 -14.49
N LEU A 136 3.78 4.63 -13.29
CA LEU A 136 4.84 5.43 -12.69
C LEU A 136 6.10 4.57 -12.48
N ASN A 137 7.28 5.18 -12.49
CA ASN A 137 8.56 4.56 -12.12
C ASN A 137 9.34 5.40 -11.10
N ASP A 138 8.65 6.27 -10.37
CA ASP A 138 9.25 7.06 -9.30
C ASP A 138 9.41 6.23 -8.02
N MET A 139 10.42 6.60 -7.22
CA MET A 139 10.75 5.98 -5.94
C MET A 139 10.66 7.04 -4.85
N TYR A 140 10.07 6.69 -3.72
CA TYR A 140 10.06 7.51 -2.51
C TYR A 140 10.44 6.69 -1.30
N GLN A 141 10.94 7.38 -0.29
CA GLN A 141 11.19 6.85 1.03
C GLN A 141 10.35 7.63 2.04
N PHE A 142 9.70 6.92 2.96
CA PHE A 142 8.97 7.54 4.07
C PHE A 142 9.74 7.36 5.39
N ASP A 143 9.93 8.47 6.11
CA ASP A 143 10.45 8.47 7.48
C ASP A 143 9.30 8.62 8.47
N PHE A 144 8.96 7.52 9.16
CA PHE A 144 7.87 7.49 10.14
C PHE A 144 8.12 8.34 11.38
N ARG A 145 9.38 8.64 11.73
CA ARG A 145 9.71 9.38 12.95
C ARG A 145 9.27 10.84 12.87
N ILE A 146 9.27 11.37 11.65
CA ILE A 146 8.95 12.78 11.36
C ILE A 146 7.80 12.92 10.35
N SER A 147 7.22 11.80 9.92
CA SER A 147 6.15 11.73 8.90
C SER A 147 6.50 12.47 7.61
N LYS A 148 7.71 12.23 7.06
CA LYS A 148 8.17 12.92 5.85
C LYS A 148 8.46 11.97 4.68
N TRP A 149 8.00 12.38 3.51
CA TRP A 149 8.35 11.78 2.24
C TRP A 149 9.61 12.42 1.66
N LEU A 150 10.51 11.57 1.20
CA LEU A 150 11.70 11.94 0.44
C LEU A 150 11.61 11.28 -0.93
N ARG A 151 11.77 12.06 -2.00
CA ARG A 151 11.89 11.50 -3.34
C ARG A 151 13.30 10.94 -3.52
N VAL A 152 13.38 9.66 -3.89
CA VAL A 152 14.67 8.98 -4.13
C VAL A 152 15.02 9.14 -5.61
N ALA A 153 16.18 9.72 -5.88
CA ALA A 153 16.69 9.83 -7.24
C ALA A 153 17.21 8.46 -7.71
N LEU A 154 16.67 7.97 -8.83
CA LEU A 154 17.10 6.72 -9.43
C LEU A 154 18.20 6.98 -10.48
N VAL A 155 19.21 6.12 -10.50
CA VAL A 155 20.30 6.16 -11.48
C VAL A 155 19.98 5.16 -12.62
N PRO A 156 19.97 5.58 -13.89
CA PRO A 156 19.76 4.67 -15.01
C PRO A 156 20.76 3.51 -15.06
N PRO A 157 20.35 2.31 -15.55
CA PRO A 157 19.01 2.01 -16.08
C PRO A 157 17.96 1.91 -14.98
N VAL A 158 16.73 2.36 -15.28
CA VAL A 158 15.58 2.29 -14.37
C VAL A 158 14.48 1.40 -14.97
N PRO A 159 13.66 0.74 -14.15
CA PRO A 159 12.53 -0.02 -14.63
C PRO A 159 11.55 0.88 -15.39
N ALA A 160 10.92 0.31 -16.42
CA ALA A 160 9.80 0.95 -17.08
C ALA A 160 8.67 1.29 -16.07
N PRO A 161 7.89 2.37 -16.32
CA PRO A 161 6.73 2.70 -15.51
C PRO A 161 5.76 1.55 -15.41
N ARG A 162 5.31 1.23 -14.19
CA ARG A 162 4.55 0.01 -13.91
C ARG A 162 3.56 0.13 -12.76
N ALA A 163 2.48 -0.60 -12.87
CA ALA A 163 1.46 -0.77 -11.84
C ALA A 163 1.14 -2.26 -11.66
N GLY A 164 0.64 -2.65 -10.49
CA GLY A 164 0.24 -4.04 -10.20
C GLY A 164 1.42 -5.00 -10.12
N HIS A 165 2.63 -4.46 -9.97
CA HIS A 165 3.83 -5.23 -9.70
C HIS A 165 3.86 -5.68 -8.24
N THR A 166 4.72 -6.65 -7.93
CA THR A 166 5.02 -7.02 -6.55
C THR A 166 6.40 -6.52 -6.17
N ALA A 167 6.60 -6.28 -4.87
CA ALA A 167 7.90 -5.94 -4.33
C ALA A 167 8.11 -6.62 -2.97
N ALA A 168 9.37 -6.88 -2.66
CA ALA A 168 9.80 -7.48 -1.41
C ALA A 168 11.01 -6.73 -0.86
N ALA A 169 11.11 -6.67 0.47
CA ALA A 169 12.28 -6.13 1.14
C ALA A 169 13.48 -7.04 0.89
N ILE A 170 14.62 -6.43 0.63
CA ILE A 170 15.93 -7.07 0.65
C ILE A 170 16.83 -6.31 1.63
N PRO A 171 17.94 -6.89 2.11
CA PRO A 171 18.90 -6.14 2.90
C PRO A 171 19.32 -4.87 2.17
N GLY A 172 19.13 -3.71 2.81
CA GLY A 172 19.45 -2.41 2.24
C GLY A 172 18.46 -1.86 1.22
N GLY A 173 17.33 -2.52 0.88
CA GLY A 173 16.37 -1.94 -0.05
C GLY A 173 15.23 -2.85 -0.48
N MET A 174 14.90 -2.85 -1.77
CA MET A 174 13.75 -3.61 -2.30
C MET A 174 14.04 -4.27 -3.65
N CYS A 175 13.46 -5.43 -3.89
CA CYS A 175 13.33 -5.99 -5.23
C CYS A 175 11.87 -5.91 -5.70
N LEU A 176 11.67 -5.63 -6.97
CA LEU A 176 10.37 -5.65 -7.64
C LEU A 176 10.36 -6.65 -8.79
N PHE A 177 9.18 -7.22 -9.05
CA PHE A 177 8.97 -8.16 -10.14
C PHE A 177 7.65 -7.87 -10.85
N GLY A 178 7.71 -7.93 -12.19
CA GLY A 178 6.54 -7.89 -13.06
C GLY A 178 5.75 -6.58 -12.99
N GLY A 179 4.42 -6.71 -13.06
CA GLY A 179 3.47 -5.61 -13.23
C GLY A 179 3.12 -5.34 -14.71
N ASP A 180 2.39 -4.27 -14.94
CA ASP A 180 1.89 -3.88 -16.26
C ASP A 180 2.41 -2.49 -16.62
N SER A 181 2.83 -2.28 -17.87
CA SER A 181 3.20 -0.97 -18.42
C SER A 181 2.33 -0.61 -19.63
N LYS A 182 2.40 0.64 -20.10
CA LYS A 182 1.73 1.06 -21.34
C LYS A 182 2.20 0.27 -22.56
N GLU A 183 3.49 -0.08 -22.60
CA GLU A 183 4.13 -0.76 -23.73
C GLU A 183 3.94 -2.27 -23.68
N HIS A 184 3.86 -2.84 -22.48
CA HIS A 184 3.77 -4.28 -22.25
C HIS A 184 2.71 -4.59 -21.19
N SER A 185 1.70 -5.36 -21.60
CA SER A 185 0.57 -5.71 -20.74
C SER A 185 0.93 -6.63 -19.57
N LYS A 186 2.10 -7.28 -19.59
CA LYS A 186 2.66 -8.11 -18.53
C LYS A 186 4.19 -8.07 -18.59
N LEU A 187 4.82 -7.57 -17.54
CA LEU A 187 6.26 -7.57 -17.37
C LEU A 187 6.70 -8.84 -16.64
N ALA A 188 7.93 -9.29 -16.92
CA ALA A 188 8.55 -10.46 -16.29
C ALA A 188 9.99 -10.16 -15.82
N ASP A 189 10.38 -8.90 -15.82
CA ASP A 189 11.68 -8.43 -15.36
C ASP A 189 11.73 -8.33 -13.83
N THR A 190 12.94 -8.46 -13.27
CA THR A 190 13.23 -8.25 -11.85
C THR A 190 14.20 -7.09 -11.74
N TRP A 191 13.93 -6.17 -10.80
CA TRP A 191 14.85 -5.08 -10.46
C TRP A 191 15.06 -5.06 -8.97
N CYS A 192 16.30 -4.76 -8.54
CA CYS A 192 16.63 -4.64 -7.13
C CYS A 192 17.35 -3.32 -6.88
N TYR A 193 16.93 -2.62 -5.85
CA TYR A 193 17.50 -1.37 -5.39
C TYR A 193 18.11 -1.58 -4.01
N SER A 194 19.33 -1.08 -3.84
CA SER A 194 19.98 -0.93 -2.55
C SER A 194 20.15 0.56 -2.27
N MET A 195 19.87 0.95 -1.04
CA MET A 195 20.14 2.27 -0.44
C MET A 195 21.50 2.27 0.25
#